data_AF-A0A8E0S1G3-F1
#
_entry.id   AF-A0A8E0S1G3-F1
#
_cell.length_a   1.000
_cell.length_b   1.000
_cell.length_c   1.000
_cell.angle_alpha   90.00
_cell.angle_beta   90.00
_cell.angle_gamma   90.00
#
_symmetry.space_group_name_H-M   'P 1'
#
loop_
_entity.id
_entity.type
_entity.pdbx_description
1 polymer ?
#
loop_
_entity_poly.entity_id
_entity_poly.type
_entity_poly.pdbx_seq_one_letter_code
_entity_poly.pdbx_strand_id
1 'polypeptide(L)'
;VKFNRRGTKLRRVTRETDRITPDHLAYLDESPDYCQYDPVHQIPGTHGRECLPNSTEEANCSHLCCSRGSRVLLREIQEKCHCQFHWCCRVECQTCVRTEEYHVCN
;
A
#
# COMPACT_ATOMS: atom_id res chain seq x y z
N VAL A 1 -6.99 -15.84 -21.01
CA VAL A 1 -6.30 -17.14 -20.81
C VAL A 1 -6.28 -18.01 -22.07
N LYS A 2 -5.12 -18.49 -22.54
CA LYS A 2 -5.04 -19.41 -23.70
C LYS A 2 -4.53 -20.77 -23.25
N PHE A 3 -5.28 -21.83 -23.57
CA PHE A 3 -4.88 -23.20 -23.29
C PHE A 3 -4.15 -23.82 -24.49
N ASN A 4 -3.49 -24.95 -24.28
CA ASN A 4 -3.05 -25.81 -25.38
C ASN A 4 -4.27 -26.30 -26.19
N ARG A 5 -4.05 -26.84 -27.40
CA ARG A 5 -5.14 -27.36 -28.26
C ARG A 5 -6.02 -28.43 -27.58
N ARG A 6 -5.55 -29.06 -26.51
CA ARG A 6 -6.28 -30.10 -25.75
C ARG A 6 -7.02 -29.54 -24.53
N GLY A 7 -6.90 -28.24 -24.23
CA GLY A 7 -7.51 -27.61 -23.05
C GLY A 7 -6.90 -27.99 -21.70
N THR A 8 -5.90 -28.87 -21.66
CA THR A 8 -5.40 -29.47 -20.40
C THR A 8 -4.29 -28.69 -19.72
N LYS A 9 -3.64 -27.76 -20.42
CA LYS A 9 -2.53 -26.97 -19.87
C LYS A 9 -2.61 -25.53 -20.35
N LEU A 10 -2.27 -24.61 -19.46
CA LEU A 10 -2.07 -23.21 -19.81
C LEU A 10 -0.92 -23.08 -20.81
N ARG A 11 -1.14 -22.29 -21.86
CA ARG A 11 -0.13 -21.99 -22.86
C ARG A 11 0.68 -20.80 -22.37
N ARG A 12 2.01 -20.95 -22.37
CA ARG A 12 2.91 -19.81 -22.10
C ARG A 12 2.67 -18.68 -23.09
N VAL A 13 2.73 -17.45 -22.57
CA VAL A 13 2.55 -16.24 -23.37
C VAL A 13 3.79 -15.98 -24.23
N THR A 14 5.00 -16.09 -23.65
CA THR A 14 6.28 -15.97 -24.36
C THR A 14 7.28 -17.07 -23.93
N ARG A 15 8.33 -17.31 -24.71
CA ARG A 15 9.39 -18.29 -24.37
C ARG A 15 10.25 -17.86 -23.18
N GLU A 16 10.30 -16.56 -22.90
CA GLU A 16 11.03 -15.94 -21.77
C GLU A 16 10.29 -16.07 -20.44
N THR A 17 8.99 -16.41 -20.44
CA THR A 17 8.30 -16.74 -19.19
C THR A 17 8.90 -18.00 -18.55
N ASP A 18 9.39 -17.82 -17.32
CA ASP A 18 9.97 -18.89 -16.52
C ASP A 18 9.02 -20.08 -16.36
N ARG A 19 9.58 -21.28 -16.13
CA ARG A 19 8.73 -22.42 -15.78
C ARG A 19 8.11 -22.13 -14.41
N ILE A 20 6.78 -21.97 -14.38
CA ILE A 20 6.01 -21.85 -13.15
C ILE A 20 6.23 -23.10 -12.29
N THR A 21 6.82 -22.92 -11.11
CA THR A 21 6.91 -23.91 -10.03
C THR A 21 5.77 -23.72 -9.03
N PRO A 22 5.51 -24.68 -8.12
CA PRO A 22 4.46 -24.55 -7.10
C PRO A 22 4.55 -23.31 -6.21
N ASP A 23 5.74 -22.71 -6.07
CA ASP A 23 5.98 -21.53 -5.22
C ASP A 23 5.63 -20.20 -5.92
N HIS A 24 5.25 -20.23 -7.19
CA HIS A 24 4.88 -19.03 -7.93
C HIS A 24 3.39 -18.72 -7.80
N LEU A 25 3.06 -17.44 -7.67
CA LEU A 25 1.70 -16.95 -7.86
C LEU A 25 1.39 -16.82 -9.36
N ALA A 26 0.24 -17.35 -9.77
CA ALA A 26 -0.26 -17.25 -11.15
C ALA A 26 -1.61 -16.53 -11.16
N TYR A 27 -1.80 -15.64 -12.14
CA TYR A 27 -3.04 -14.90 -12.36
C TYR A 27 -3.54 -15.11 -13.80
N LEU A 28 -4.83 -14.87 -14.02
CA LEU A 28 -5.48 -15.10 -15.31
C LEU A 28 -5.73 -13.82 -16.11
N ASP A 29 -6.04 -12.74 -15.39
CA ASP A 29 -6.42 -11.45 -15.94
C ASP A 29 -5.49 -10.37 -15.38
N GLU A 30 -5.22 -9.34 -16.18
CA GLU A 30 -4.38 -8.22 -15.78
C GLU A 30 -5.03 -7.40 -14.66
N SER A 31 -4.20 -6.80 -13.82
CA SER A 31 -4.65 -5.89 -12.79
C SER A 31 -5.35 -4.66 -13.42
N PRO A 32 -6.53 -4.26 -12.93
CA PRO A 32 -7.20 -3.04 -13.36
C PRO A 32 -6.43 -1.78 -12.88
N ASP A 33 -6.88 -0.62 -13.34
CA ASP A 33 -6.42 0.66 -12.78
C ASP A 33 -7.02 0.87 -11.39
N TYR A 34 -6.17 0.90 -10.37
CA TYR A 34 -6.57 1.15 -8.98
C TYR A 34 -6.58 2.62 -8.58
N CYS A 35 -6.15 3.52 -9.48
CA CYS A 35 -6.01 4.94 -9.18
C CYS A 35 -7.35 5.66 -9.08
N GLN A 36 -8.33 5.26 -9.89
CA GLN A 36 -9.64 5.88 -9.98
C GLN A 36 -10.73 5.02 -9.33
N TYR A 37 -11.81 5.67 -8.93
CA TYR A 37 -12.99 4.97 -8.43
C TYR A 37 -13.68 4.22 -9.58
N ASP A 38 -13.83 2.91 -9.42
CA ASP A 38 -14.59 2.05 -10.34
C ASP A 38 -15.59 1.20 -9.54
N PRO A 39 -16.89 1.53 -9.57
CA PRO A 39 -17.90 0.80 -8.82
C PRO A 39 -18.18 -0.60 -9.40
N VAL A 40 -17.89 -0.85 -10.68
CA VAL A 40 -18.14 -2.13 -11.34
C VAL A 40 -17.16 -3.17 -10.81
N HIS A 41 -15.89 -2.77 -10.70
CA HIS A 41 -14.82 -3.61 -10.15
C HIS A 41 -14.62 -3.41 -8.64
N GLN A 42 -15.46 -2.62 -7.98
CA GLN A 42 -15.39 -2.28 -6.55
C GLN A 42 -14.05 -1.66 -6.12
N ILE A 43 -13.46 -0.86 -7.01
CA ILE A 43 -12.21 -0.16 -6.77
C ILE A 43 -12.54 1.21 -6.17
N PRO A 44 -12.07 1.53 -4.95
CA PRO A 44 -12.37 2.80 -4.31
C PRO A 44 -11.57 3.99 -4.88
N GLY A 45 -10.46 3.73 -5.60
CA GLY A 45 -9.50 4.72 -6.02
C GLY A 45 -8.49 5.08 -4.93
N THR A 46 -7.52 5.94 -5.25
CA THR A 46 -6.46 6.35 -4.30
C THR A 46 -6.62 7.75 -3.73
N HIS A 47 -7.66 8.49 -4.13
CA HIS A 47 -7.96 9.82 -3.60
C HIS A 47 -8.14 9.77 -2.08
N GLY A 48 -7.53 10.72 -1.35
CA GLY A 48 -7.68 10.82 0.10
C GLY A 48 -6.86 9.81 0.91
N ARG A 49 -6.03 8.97 0.29
CA ARG A 49 -5.11 8.06 0.99
C ARG A 49 -3.89 8.80 1.51
N GLU A 50 -3.44 8.46 2.71
CA GLU A 50 -2.16 8.93 3.27
C GLU A 50 -1.00 8.30 2.48
N CYS A 51 0.01 9.09 2.12
CA CYS A 51 1.18 8.68 1.35
C CYS A 51 2.47 9.14 2.01
N LEU A 52 3.60 8.50 1.67
CA LEU A 52 4.91 8.87 2.20
C LEU A 52 5.73 9.57 1.10
N PRO A 53 6.08 10.86 1.25
CA PRO A 53 6.73 11.64 0.18
C PRO A 53 8.17 11.17 -0.11
N ASN A 54 8.88 10.69 0.93
CA ASN A 54 10.30 10.34 0.86
C ASN A 54 10.56 8.83 0.96
N SER A 55 9.55 7.97 0.76
CA SER A 55 9.77 6.52 0.76
C SER A 55 10.29 6.04 -0.59
N THR A 56 11.26 5.13 -0.58
CA THR A 56 11.68 4.37 -1.77
C THR A 56 10.73 3.23 -2.12
N GLU A 57 9.75 2.97 -1.27
CA GLU A 57 8.77 1.91 -1.42
C GLU A 57 7.54 2.35 -2.22
N GLU A 58 6.68 1.38 -2.55
CA GLU A 58 5.43 1.55 -3.31
C GLU A 58 4.46 2.58 -2.69
N ALA A 59 4.66 2.93 -1.41
CA ALA A 59 3.95 3.99 -0.69
C ALA A 59 4.38 5.41 -1.06
N ASN A 60 5.33 5.56 -2.00
CA ASN A 60 5.76 6.86 -2.48
C ASN A 60 4.57 7.64 -3.05
N CYS A 61 4.41 8.90 -2.63
CA CYS A 61 3.30 9.74 -3.09
C CYS A 61 3.19 9.85 -4.63
N SER A 62 4.30 9.81 -5.36
CA SER A 62 4.27 9.84 -6.84
C SER A 62 3.56 8.61 -7.43
N HIS A 63 3.75 7.44 -6.82
CA HIS A 63 3.15 6.18 -7.25
C HIS A 63 1.74 6.02 -6.68
N LEU A 64 1.58 6.17 -5.36
CA LEU A 64 0.30 5.98 -4.68
C LEU A 64 -0.77 6.98 -5.14
N CYS A 65 -0.37 8.23 -5.38
CA CYS A 65 -1.27 9.27 -5.88
C CYS A 65 -1.30 9.32 -7.42
N CYS A 66 -0.69 8.35 -8.10
CA CYS A 66 -0.72 8.21 -9.56
C CYS A 66 -0.34 9.52 -10.27
N SER A 67 0.70 10.19 -9.77
CA SER A 67 1.20 11.48 -10.24
C SER A 67 0.21 12.67 -10.15
N ARG A 68 -0.94 12.53 -9.46
CA ARG A 68 -1.88 13.64 -9.20
C ARG A 68 -1.40 14.62 -8.12
N GLY A 69 -0.30 14.28 -7.44
CA GLY A 69 0.24 15.02 -6.31
C GLY A 69 -0.46 14.71 -4.99
N SER A 70 0.05 15.32 -3.92
CA SER A 70 -0.46 15.18 -2.56
C SER A 70 -0.57 16.53 -1.89
N ARG A 71 -1.59 16.70 -1.04
CA ARG A 71 -1.72 17.84 -0.12
C ARG A 71 -1.11 17.52 1.23
N VAL A 72 -0.54 18.55 1.85
CA VAL A 72 0.06 18.50 3.18
C VAL A 72 -0.96 18.93 4.22
N LEU A 73 -1.10 18.15 5.30
CA LEU A 73 -2.02 18.41 6.39
C LEU A 73 -1.31 18.27 7.73
N LEU A 74 -1.86 18.90 8.76
CA LEU A 74 -1.36 18.81 10.13
C LEU A 74 -2.37 18.04 10.99
N ARG A 75 -1.88 17.15 11.84
CA ARG A 75 -2.67 16.48 12.88
C ARG A 75 -1.98 16.59 14.23
N GLU A 76 -2.76 16.69 15.30
CA GLU A 76 -2.25 16.55 16.65
C GLU A 76 -2.33 15.08 17.09
N ILE A 77 -1.21 14.55 17.56
CA ILE A 77 -1.09 13.18 18.05
C ILE A 77 -0.83 13.23 19.54
N GLN A 78 -1.64 12.51 20.30
CA GLN A 78 -1.38 12.26 21.71
C GLN A 78 -0.52 11.01 21.84
N GLU A 79 0.63 11.14 22.49
CA GLU A 79 1.54 10.02 22.71
C GLU A 79 2.01 9.95 24.16
N LYS A 80 2.44 8.74 24.57
CA LYS A 80 3.08 8.55 25.86
C LYS A 80 4.56 8.91 25.74
N CYS A 81 4.99 9.87 26.54
CA CYS A 81 6.33 10.42 26.52
C CYS A 81 6.92 10.42 27.94
N HIS A 82 8.24 10.62 28.03
CA HIS A 82 8.94 10.73 29.31
C HIS A 82 8.64 9.58 30.28
N CYS A 83 8.52 8.36 29.74
CA CYS A 83 8.20 7.18 30.52
C CYS A 83 9.35 6.81 31.49
N GLN A 84 9.00 6.63 32.76
CA GLN A 84 9.91 6.19 33.80
C GLN A 84 9.48 4.82 34.31
N PHE A 85 10.46 3.94 34.46
CA PHE A 85 10.23 2.62 35.00
C PHE A 85 10.52 2.63 36.50
N HIS A 86 9.56 2.18 37.29
CA HIS A 86 9.68 2.01 38.73
C HIS A 86 9.88 0.52 39.01
N TRP A 87 11.08 0.17 39.47
CA TRP A 87 11.43 -1.19 39.87
C TRP A 87 10.49 -1.68 40.96
N CYS A 88 10.02 -2.93 40.86
CA CYS A 88 8.83 -3.51 41.52
C CYS A 88 7.50 -3.40 40.73
N CYS A 89 7.60 -3.01 39.46
CA CYS A 89 6.83 -3.48 38.28
C CYS A 89 5.80 -2.51 37.66
N ARG A 90 6.10 -1.20 37.59
CA ARG A 90 5.22 -0.24 36.89
C ARG A 90 5.98 0.75 36.02
N VAL A 91 5.36 1.15 34.91
CA VAL A 91 5.84 2.23 34.04
C VAL A 91 4.88 3.40 34.18
N GLU A 92 5.41 4.58 34.50
CA GLU A 92 4.65 5.82 34.57
C GLU A 92 5.08 6.73 33.41
N CYS A 93 4.12 7.20 32.61
CA CYS A 93 4.39 8.08 31.47
C CYS A 93 3.52 9.33 31.55
N GLN A 94 4.01 10.41 30.95
CA GLN A 94 3.22 11.62 30.70
C GLN A 94 2.47 11.47 29.37
N THR A 95 1.40 12.25 29.18
CA THR A 95 0.72 12.37 27.89
C THR A 95 1.21 13.65 27.23
N CYS A 96 1.95 13.51 26.13
CA CYS A 96 2.40 14.63 25.31
C CYS A 96 1.48 14.80 24.10
N VAL A 97 1.44 16.02 23.57
CA VAL A 97 0.81 16.33 22.29
C VAL A 97 1.90 16.75 21.31
N ARG A 98 1.95 16.11 20.15
CA ARG A 98 2.86 16.46 19.07
C ARG A 98 2.05 16.79 17.82
N THR A 99 2.38 17.89 17.17
CA THR A 99 1.86 18.20 15.83
C THR A 99 2.69 17.47 14.79
N GLU A 100 2.03 16.69 13.95
CA GLU A 100 2.64 15.93 12.86
C GLU A 100 2.09 16.38 11.51
N GLU A 101 3.01 16.55 10.56
CA GLU A 101 2.70 16.75 9.16
C GLU A 101 2.50 15.40 8.45
N TYR A 102 1.42 15.28 7.68
CA TYR A 102 1.14 14.09 6.87
C TYR A 102 0.63 14.47 5.48
N HIS A 103 0.83 13.57 4.51
CA HIS A 103 0.54 13.81 3.10
C HIS A 103 -0.63 12.96 2.64
N VAL A 104 -1.55 13.54 1.89
CA VAL A 104 -2.76 12.87 1.40
C VAL A 104 -2.90 13.07 -0.10
N CYS A 105 -3.24 12.00 -0.84
CA CYS A 105 -3.45 12.09 -2.28
C CYS A 105 -4.62 13.00 -2.66
N ASN A 106 -4.40 13.76 -3.74
CA ASN A 106 -5.41 14.58 -4.41
C ASN A 106 -6.37 13.77 -5.29
#